data_AF-A0A0K2LAW3-F1
#
_entry.id   AF-A0A0K2LAW3-F1
#
_cell.length_a   1.000
_cell.length_b   1.000
_cell.length_c   1.000
_cell.angle_alpha   90.00
_cell.angle_beta   90.00
_cell.angle_gamma   90.00
#
_symmetry.space_group_name_H-M   'P 1'
#
loop_
_entity.id
_entity.type
_entity.pdbx_description
1 polymer ?
#
loop_
_entity_poly.entity_id
_entity_poly.type
_entity_poly.pdbx_seq_one_letter_code
_entity_poly.pdbx_strand_id
1 'polypeptide(L)'
;MKKKHEGFILLESLTGFAISLMIILTLSYCVNEQFKLLSHWEEQVNADKIILMHLKSKQIPNLLIIKGKEYSFTNTSNSYQVEVNKNVYQIKK
;
A
#
# COMPACT_ATOMS: atom_id res chain seq x y z
N MET A 1 39.56 -34.25 24.23
CA MET A 1 38.56 -33.17 24.06
C MET A 1 39.17 -32.08 23.20
N LYS A 2 38.70 -31.90 21.95
CA LYS A 2 39.18 -30.82 21.07
C LYS A 2 38.80 -29.47 21.70
N LYS A 3 39.80 -28.67 22.08
CA LYS A 3 39.61 -27.31 22.58
C LYS A 3 38.99 -26.47 21.45
N LYS A 4 37.69 -26.17 21.54
CA LYS A 4 37.05 -25.15 20.69
C LYS A 4 37.72 -23.81 21.02
N HIS A 5 38.37 -23.19 20.04
CA HIS A 5 38.95 -21.86 20.21
C HIS A 5 37.82 -20.83 20.31
N GLU A 6 37.90 -19.92 21.27
CA GLU A 6 36.85 -18.91 21.57
C GLU A 6 36.51 -18.03 20.34
N GLY A 7 37.50 -17.78 19.46
CA GLY A 7 37.28 -17.06 18.20
C GLY A 7 36.36 -17.78 17.21
N PHE A 8 36.22 -19.11 17.29
CA PHE A 8 35.30 -19.88 16.45
C PHE A 8 33.84 -19.66 16.87
N ILE A 9 33.56 -19.53 18.17
CA ILE A 9 32.21 -19.29 18.71
C ILE A 9 31.74 -17.86 18.39
N LEU A 10 32.67 -16.90 18.40
CA LEU A 10 32.41 -15.50 18.07
C LEU A 10 32.06 -15.33 16.59
N LEU A 11 32.76 -16.05 15.69
CA LEU A 11 32.47 -16.05 14.26
C LEU A 11 31.10 -16.68 13.96
N GLU A 12 30.76 -17.79 14.60
CA GLU A 12 29.46 -18.47 14.45
C GLU A 12 28.29 -17.62 14.96
N SER A 13 28.50 -16.88 16.06
CA SER A 13 27.51 -15.94 16.58
C SER A 13 27.32 -14.73 15.66
N LEU A 14 28.41 -14.22 15.07
CA LEU A 14 28.37 -13.08 14.15
C LEU A 14 27.68 -13.43 12.82
N THR A 15 27.93 -14.64 12.28
CA THR A 15 27.25 -15.11 11.07
C THR A 15 25.78 -15.34 11.34
N GLY A 16 25.40 -15.93 12.48
CA GLY A 16 24.02 -16.07 12.90
C GLY A 16 23.31 -14.71 13.00
N PHE A 17 23.95 -13.73 13.63
CA PHE A 17 23.42 -12.37 13.74
C PHE A 17 23.24 -11.70 12.37
N ALA A 18 24.23 -11.81 11.48
CA ALA A 18 24.16 -11.25 10.14
C ALA A 18 23.02 -11.87 9.31
N ILE A 19 22.83 -13.19 9.39
CA ILE A 19 21.73 -13.89 8.73
C ILE A 19 20.39 -13.42 9.29
N SER A 20 20.24 -13.34 10.62
CA SER A 20 19.01 -12.85 11.24
C SER A 20 18.69 -11.41 10.82
N LEU A 21 19.69 -10.53 10.78
CA LEU A 21 19.51 -9.15 10.33
C LEU A 21 19.07 -9.10 8.87
N MET A 22 19.69 -9.89 8.00
CA MET A 22 19.31 -9.98 6.59
C MET A 22 17.86 -10.44 6.45
N ILE A 23 17.44 -11.47 7.18
CA ILE A 23 16.05 -11.97 7.16
C ILE A 23 15.07 -10.87 7.58
N ILE A 24 15.36 -10.16 8.69
CA ILE A 24 14.48 -9.10 9.21
C ILE A 24 14.36 -7.97 8.18
N LEU A 25 15.46 -7.54 7.58
CA LEU A 25 15.47 -6.49 6.56
C LEU A 25 14.68 -6.92 5.32
N THR A 26 14.88 -8.14 4.84
CA THR A 26 14.16 -8.68 3.67
C THR A 26 12.67 -8.79 3.94
N LEU A 27 12.26 -9.28 5.12
CA LEU A 27 10.85 -9.35 5.51
C LEU A 27 10.23 -7.96 5.62
N SER A 28 10.93 -7.01 6.26
CA SER A 28 10.44 -5.64 6.40
C SER A 28 10.25 -4.97 5.05
N TYR A 29 11.19 -5.16 4.13
CA TYR A 29 11.09 -4.67 2.76
C TYR A 29 9.91 -5.29 2.01
N CYS A 30 9.77 -6.61 2.08
CA CYS A 30 8.66 -7.33 1.42
C CYS A 30 7.30 -6.85 1.94
N VAL A 31 7.13 -6.77 3.26
CA VAL A 31 5.89 -6.29 3.89
C VAL A 31 5.58 -4.86 3.45
N ASN A 32 6.58 -3.99 3.37
CA ASN A 32 6.38 -2.61 2.90
C ASN A 32 5.89 -2.55 1.45
N GLU A 33 6.45 -3.35 0.54
CA GLU A 33 5.97 -3.42 -0.84
C GLU A 33 4.53 -3.98 -0.94
N GLN A 34 4.19 -4.99 -0.13
CA GLN A 34 2.81 -5.49 -0.06
C GLN A 34 1.83 -4.43 0.46
N PHE A 35 2.22 -3.63 1.45
CA PHE A 35 1.40 -2.52 1.92
C PHE A 35 1.18 -1.43 0.87
N LYS A 36 2.19 -1.13 0.03
CA LYS A 36 2.02 -0.20 -1.08
C LYS A 36 0.99 -0.72 -2.09
N LEU A 37 1.09 -2.00 -2.47
CA LEU A 37 0.12 -2.64 -3.36
C LEU A 37 -1.29 -2.62 -2.76
N LEU A 38 -1.42 -2.95 -1.48
CA LEU A 38 -2.70 -2.92 -0.77
C LEU A 38 -3.30 -1.51 -0.74
N SER A 39 -2.49 -0.48 -0.46
CA SER A 39 -2.94 0.91 -0.48
C SER A 39 -3.42 1.33 -1.87
N HIS A 40 -2.77 0.86 -2.94
CA HIS A 40 -3.21 1.17 -4.30
C HIS A 40 -4.56 0.52 -4.63
N TRP A 41 -4.74 -0.74 -4.27
CA TRP A 41 -6.03 -1.42 -4.42
C TRP A 41 -7.14 -0.78 -3.58
N GLU A 42 -6.81 -0.34 -2.36
CA GLU A 42 -7.75 0.38 -1.50
C GLU A 42 -8.18 1.72 -2.12
N GLU A 43 -7.25 2.46 -2.73
CA GLU A 43 -7.57 3.69 -3.47
C GLU A 43 -8.55 3.41 -4.62
N GLN A 44 -8.30 2.37 -5.41
CA GLN A 44 -9.15 1.98 -6.53
C GLN A 44 -10.56 1.58 -6.07
N VAL A 45 -10.67 0.69 -5.07
CA VAL A 45 -11.97 0.24 -4.55
C VAL A 45 -12.75 1.41 -3.95
N ASN A 46 -12.08 2.34 -3.26
CA ASN A 46 -12.73 3.53 -2.73
C ASN A 46 -13.20 4.47 -3.86
N ALA A 47 -12.40 4.65 -4.90
CA ALA A 47 -12.80 5.43 -6.07
C ALA A 47 -14.06 4.85 -6.73
N ASP A 48 -14.10 3.54 -6.97
CA ASP A 48 -15.27 2.85 -7.55
C ASP A 48 -16.50 2.96 -6.64
N LYS A 49 -16.30 2.86 -5.31
CA LYS A 49 -17.36 3.07 -4.33
C LYS A 49 -17.93 4.49 -4.37
N ILE A 50 -17.08 5.50 -4.52
CA ILE A 50 -17.49 6.90 -4.65
C ILE A 50 -18.29 7.10 -5.94
N ILE A 51 -17.86 6.51 -7.06
CA ILE A 51 -18.62 6.54 -8.31
C ILE A 51 -20.01 5.92 -8.12
N LEU A 52 -20.08 4.73 -7.51
CA LEU A 52 -21.35 4.06 -7.23
C LEU A 52 -22.27 4.88 -6.30
N MET A 53 -21.68 5.55 -5.33
CA MET A 53 -22.36 6.46 -4.41
C MET A 53 -23.01 7.63 -5.17
N HIS A 54 -22.26 8.29 -6.05
CA HIS A 54 -22.75 9.37 -6.91
C HIS A 54 -23.79 8.90 -7.93
N LEU A 55 -23.70 7.64 -8.39
CA LEU A 55 -24.73 7.02 -9.23
C LEU A 55 -26.05 6.79 -8.49
N LYS A 56 -26.00 6.43 -7.20
CA LYS A 56 -27.18 6.13 -6.39
C LYS A 56 -27.83 7.38 -5.79
N SER A 57 -27.06 8.42 -5.50
CA SER A 57 -27.55 9.65 -4.89
C SER A 57 -26.81 10.88 -5.41
N LYS A 58 -27.57 11.89 -5.86
CA LYS A 58 -27.02 13.16 -6.35
C LYS A 58 -26.62 14.14 -5.24
N GLN A 59 -26.84 13.80 -3.97
CA GLN A 59 -26.56 14.68 -2.82
C GLN A 59 -25.16 14.48 -2.22
N ILE A 60 -24.32 13.66 -2.84
CA ILE A 60 -22.98 13.37 -2.33
C ILE A 60 -22.04 14.49 -2.79
N PRO A 61 -21.22 15.04 -1.89
CA PRO A 61 -20.26 16.07 -2.27
C PRO A 61 -19.23 15.51 -3.25
N ASN A 62 -18.79 16.36 -4.17
CA ASN A 62 -17.78 15.97 -5.17
C ASN A 62 -16.41 15.73 -4.53
N LEU A 63 -16.11 16.39 -3.40
CA LEU A 63 -14.90 16.17 -2.63
C LEU A 63 -15.20 15.34 -1.38
N LEU A 64 -14.46 14.25 -1.20
CA LEU A 64 -14.55 13.37 -0.04
C LEU A 64 -13.16 13.14 0.55
N ILE A 65 -13.03 13.20 1.87
CA ILE A 65 -11.78 12.90 2.57
C ILE A 65 -11.93 11.52 3.21
N ILE A 66 -11.17 10.54 2.72
CA ILE A 66 -11.15 9.17 3.28
C ILE A 66 -9.73 8.87 3.73
N LYS A 67 -9.56 8.56 5.03
CA LYS A 67 -8.24 8.27 5.64
C LYS A 67 -7.18 9.34 5.36
N GLY A 68 -7.60 10.62 5.36
CA GLY A 68 -6.70 11.76 5.11
C GLY A 68 -6.29 11.96 3.64
N LYS A 69 -6.85 11.19 2.71
CA LYS A 69 -6.67 11.38 1.25
C LYS A 69 -7.91 12.06 0.68
N GLU A 70 -7.69 13.03 -0.20
CA GLU A 70 -8.75 13.75 -0.91
C GLU A 70 -9.14 12.99 -2.18
N TYR A 71 -10.42 12.69 -2.31
CA TYR A 71 -11.03 12.05 -3.46
C TYR A 71 -11.95 13.07 -4.14
N SER A 72 -11.63 13.46 -5.37
CA SER A 72 -12.39 14.41 -6.16
C SER A 72 -13.14 13.70 -7.28
N PHE A 73 -14.48 13.70 -7.21
CA PHE A 73 -15.36 13.13 -8.22
C PHE A 73 -15.68 14.17 -9.31
N THR A 74 -15.48 13.78 -10.56
CA THR A 74 -15.84 14.54 -11.75
C THR A 74 -16.74 13.68 -12.66
N ASN A 75 -17.81 14.29 -13.15
CA ASN A 75 -18.74 13.65 -14.08
C ASN A 75 -18.63 14.33 -15.46
N THR A 76 -18.11 13.61 -16.44
CA THR A 76 -17.98 14.08 -17.83
C THR A 76 -19.07 13.42 -18.68
N SER A 77 -19.37 13.97 -19.86
CA SER A 77 -20.41 13.46 -20.76
C SER A 77 -20.35 11.94 -21.02
N ASN A 78 -19.16 11.34 -21.06
CA ASN A 78 -18.95 9.93 -21.40
C ASN A 78 -18.34 9.05 -20.28
N SER A 79 -18.01 9.62 -19.11
CA SER A 79 -17.31 8.89 -18.05
C SER A 79 -17.55 9.48 -16.66
N TYR A 80 -17.43 8.61 -15.65
CA TYR A 80 -17.27 8.98 -14.25
C TYR A 80 -15.80 8.90 -13.89
N GLN A 81 -15.28 9.91 -13.21
CA GLN A 81 -13.86 10.00 -12.84
C GLN A 81 -13.73 10.33 -11.36
N VAL A 82 -12.77 9.69 -10.69
CA VAL A 82 -12.35 10.04 -9.33
C VAL A 82 -10.85 10.21 -9.32
N GLU A 83 -10.39 11.39 -8.90
CA GLU A 83 -8.98 11.72 -8.74
C GLU A 83 -8.56 11.59 -7.27
N VAL A 84 -7.43 10.93 -7.05
CA VAL A 84 -6.83 10.70 -5.72
C VAL A 84 -5.32 10.77 -5.86
N ASN A 85 -4.65 11.71 -5.18
CA ASN A 85 -3.18 11.79 -5.18
C ASN A 85 -2.54 11.71 -6.58
N LYS A 86 -3.10 12.40 -7.59
CA LYS A 86 -2.71 12.40 -9.01
C LYS A 86 -3.04 11.12 -9.81
N ASN A 87 -3.63 10.11 -9.17
CA ASN A 87 -4.20 8.94 -9.86
C ASN A 87 -5.64 9.24 -10.26
N VAL A 88 -5.99 8.97 -11.52
CA VAL A 88 -7.35 9.14 -12.04
C VAL A 88 -7.95 7.77 -12.32
N TYR A 89 -9.01 7.43 -11.59
CA TYR A 89 -9.79 6.22 -11.80
C TYR A 89 -11.04 6.57 -12.59
N GLN A 90 -11.27 5.89 -13.71
CA GLN A 90 -12.35 6.21 -14.64
C GLN A 90 -13.20 5.00 -15.02
N ILE A 91 -14.51 5.21 -15.08
CA ILE A 91 -15.49 4.23 -15.56
C ILE A 91 -16.27 4.88 -16.71
N LYS A 92 -16.38 4.18 -17.85
CA LYS A 92 -17.22 4.64 -18.97
C LYS A 92 -18.70 4.47 -18.60
N LYS A 93 -19.51 5.45 -18.99
CA LYS A 93 -20.96 5.39 -18.82
C LYS A 93 -21.60 4.30 -19.67
#